data_AF-A0AAV8APQ5-F1
#
_entry.id   AF-A0AAV8APQ5-F1
#
_cell.length_a   1.000
_cell.length_b   1.000
_cell.length_c   1.000
_cell.angle_alpha   90.00
_cell.angle_beta   90.00
_cell.angle_gamma   90.00
#
_symmetry.space_group_name_H-M   'P 1'
#
loop_
_entity.id
_entity.type
_entity.pdbx_description
1 polymer ?
#
loop_
_entity_poly.entity_id
_entity_poly.type
_entity_poly.pdbx_seq_one_letter_code
_entity_poly.pdbx_strand_id
1 'polypeptide(L)'
;MALLQSSSTDSSWWVFTLPAFLGSEVLSDHSLLVVSLFVASISAVLLAWALSSGGPAWANGRSQRGPTQIPGPRGIPLFGSIFSLAQGLPHRTLAKLSHSNHATELMAFSIGSTPAVVSSEPGVAKEILTHPNFADRPLKRSARELMFARAIGFAPSGTYWRMLRRIASTHLFAPRRIAAHESGRQFDCSTMLSGIQSEMASTGSVKLRHHLQGAALNNIMGSVFGKRYNLSEQNADAEVLKQMVREGFSLLGAFNWSDHLTWLPKMFDPSRVEKRCADLVPRVRNLVSQIIDEHRKSLGGCPRQLGDNGDFVDVLLSLEGEEKLNEDDMIAVLW
;
A
#
# COMPACT_ATOMS: atom_id res chain seq x y z
N MET A 1 50.92 39.76 18.47
CA MET A 1 51.37 38.36 18.42
C MET A 1 50.17 37.47 18.13
N ALA A 2 49.87 37.27 16.85
CA ALA A 2 48.85 36.34 16.40
C ALA A 2 49.54 35.29 15.55
N LEU A 3 49.48 34.02 15.95
CA LEU A 3 49.80 32.88 15.10
C LEU A 3 48.57 31.98 15.07
N LEU A 4 47.86 32.06 13.94
CA LEU A 4 46.79 31.15 13.54
C LEU A 4 47.42 29.76 13.28
N GLN A 5 47.07 28.76 14.08
CA GLN A 5 47.32 27.36 13.75
C GLN A 5 46.25 26.90 12.76
N SER A 6 46.59 26.82 11.47
CA SER A 6 45.80 26.09 10.48
C SER A 6 46.11 24.60 10.58
N SER A 7 45.24 23.84 11.24
CA SER A 7 45.24 22.39 11.21
C SER A 7 44.60 21.91 9.89
N SER A 8 45.40 21.76 8.83
CA SER A 8 44.99 21.02 7.64
C SER A 8 45.25 19.53 7.87
N THR A 9 44.25 18.80 8.35
CA THR A 9 44.26 17.34 8.29
C THR A 9 43.98 16.91 6.86
N ASP A 10 45.03 16.81 6.03
CA ASP A 10 44.93 16.13 4.75
C ASP A 10 44.73 14.63 5.02
N SER A 11 43.52 14.13 4.80
CA SER A 11 43.15 12.73 5.00
C SER A 11 43.40 11.85 3.77
N SER A 12 44.19 12.35 2.81
CA SER A 12 44.30 11.80 1.44
C SER A 12 45.59 11.01 1.20
N TRP A 13 46.47 10.87 2.20
CA TRP A 13 47.83 10.33 2.04
C TRP A 13 47.84 8.86 1.58
N TRP A 14 46.79 8.10 1.91
CA TRP A 14 46.62 6.71 1.47
C TRP A 14 46.46 6.59 -0.06
N VAL A 15 45.99 7.63 -0.75
CA VAL A 15 45.86 7.63 -2.22
C VAL A 15 47.23 7.47 -2.90
N PHE A 16 48.30 8.00 -2.30
CA PHE A 16 49.67 7.85 -2.81
C PHE A 16 50.25 6.45 -2.59
N THR A 17 49.62 5.61 -1.77
CA THR A 17 50.02 4.21 -1.55
C THR A 17 49.29 3.22 -2.47
N LEU A 18 48.23 3.66 -3.16
CA LEU A 18 47.47 2.82 -4.11
C LEU A 18 48.35 2.21 -5.22
N PRO A 19 49.32 2.93 -5.83
CA PRO A 19 50.19 2.34 -6.87
C PRO A 19 51.09 1.22 -6.34
N ALA A 20 51.47 1.28 -5.06
CA ALA A 20 52.30 0.25 -4.44
C ALA A 20 51.50 -1.03 -4.11
N PHE A 21 50.19 -0.90 -3.84
CA PHE A 21 49.30 -2.03 -3.55
C PHE A 21 48.72 -2.68 -4.81
N LEU A 22 48.40 -1.89 -5.84
CA LEU A 22 47.76 -2.36 -7.07
C LEU A 22 48.77 -2.72 -8.17
N GLY A 23 50.02 -2.27 -8.06
CA GLY A 23 51.02 -2.38 -9.12
C GLY A 23 50.81 -1.33 -10.21
N SER A 24 51.90 -0.71 -10.70
CA SER A 24 51.84 0.34 -11.72
C SER A 24 51.26 -0.13 -13.06
N GLU A 25 51.39 -1.41 -13.39
CA GLU A 25 50.86 -1.99 -14.62
C GLU A 25 49.34 -2.11 -14.62
N VAL A 26 48.74 -2.46 -13.48
CA VAL A 26 47.27 -2.51 -13.33
C VAL A 26 46.69 -1.11 -13.49
N LEU A 27 47.34 -0.08 -12.95
CA LEU A 27 46.92 1.31 -13.07
C LEU A 27 47.05 1.88 -14.49
N SER A 28 47.97 1.32 -15.31
CA SER A 28 48.16 1.73 -16.70
C SER A 28 47.23 1.02 -17.67
N ASP A 29 46.77 -0.19 -17.33
CA ASP A 29 45.82 -0.94 -18.14
C ASP A 29 44.38 -0.63 -17.69
N HIS A 30 43.71 0.23 -18.46
CA HIS A 30 42.32 0.62 -18.19
C HIS A 30 41.37 -0.58 -18.03
N SER A 31 41.63 -1.69 -18.70
CA SER A 31 40.78 -2.88 -18.62
C SER A 31 40.94 -3.60 -17.27
N LEU A 32 42.17 -3.78 -16.80
CA LEU A 32 42.47 -4.40 -15.50
C LEU A 32 42.03 -3.52 -14.33
N LEU A 33 42.16 -2.20 -14.45
CA LEU A 33 41.61 -1.25 -13.48
C LEU A 33 40.09 -1.37 -13.36
N VAL A 34 39.37 -1.42 -14.48
CA VAL A 34 37.91 -1.56 -14.49
C VAL A 34 37.48 -2.88 -13.86
N VAL A 35 38.15 -3.99 -14.19
CA VAL A 35 37.87 -5.31 -13.61
C VAL A 35 38.14 -5.33 -12.11
N SER A 36 39.28 -4.79 -11.65
CA SER A 36 39.62 -4.76 -10.22
C SER A 36 38.66 -3.91 -9.40
N LEU A 37 38.25 -2.74 -9.90
CA LEU A 37 37.21 -1.91 -9.27
C LEU A 37 35.85 -2.64 -9.22
N PHE A 38 35.49 -3.35 -10.28
CA PHE A 38 34.27 -4.16 -10.32
C PHE A 38 34.30 -5.28 -9.27
N VAL A 39 35.40 -6.04 -9.20
CA VAL A 39 35.57 -7.10 -8.19
C VAL A 39 35.57 -6.53 -6.77
N ALA A 40 36.25 -5.41 -6.54
CA ALA A 40 36.26 -4.73 -5.23
C ALA A 40 34.85 -4.28 -4.82
N SER A 41 34.07 -3.71 -5.75
CA SER A 41 32.69 -3.28 -5.47
C SER A 41 31.76 -4.45 -5.17
N ILE A 42 31.84 -5.56 -5.92
CA ILE A 42 31.09 -6.79 -5.62
C ILE A 42 31.47 -7.34 -4.25
N SER A 43 32.77 -7.40 -3.95
CA SER A 43 33.27 -7.92 -2.68
C SER A 43 32.78 -7.07 -1.51
N ALA A 44 32.80 -5.74 -1.64
CA ALA A 44 32.24 -4.83 -0.65
C ALA A 44 30.73 -5.04 -0.44
N VAL A 45 29.95 -5.23 -1.52
CA VAL A 45 28.52 -5.53 -1.44
C VAL A 45 28.25 -6.87 -0.74
N LEU A 46 29.02 -7.91 -1.06
CA LEU A 46 28.88 -9.23 -0.44
C LEU A 46 29.28 -9.20 1.04
N LEU A 47 30.34 -8.48 1.40
CA LEU A 47 30.74 -8.29 2.80
C LEU A 47 29.67 -7.51 3.57
N ALA A 48 29.15 -6.42 3.02
CA ALA A 48 28.06 -5.66 3.63
C ALA A 48 26.81 -6.52 3.83
N TRP A 49 26.47 -7.35 2.84
CA TRP A 49 25.37 -8.31 2.95
C TRP A 49 25.62 -9.39 4.03
N ALA A 50 26.82 -9.97 4.08
CA ALA A 50 27.17 -11.01 5.03
C ALA A 50 27.19 -10.51 6.48
N LEU A 51 27.56 -9.24 6.70
CA LEU A 51 27.58 -8.59 8.01
C LEU A 51 26.22 -8.02 8.42
N SER A 52 25.30 -7.80 7.48
CA SER A 52 23.95 -7.32 7.77
C SER A 52 23.07 -8.41 8.42
N SER A 53 22.35 -8.06 9.49
CA SER A 53 21.19 -8.85 9.94
C SER A 53 19.92 -8.28 9.30
N GLY A 54 19.07 -9.14 8.73
CA GLY A 54 17.89 -8.71 7.98
C GLY A 54 18.13 -8.34 6.51
N GLY A 55 19.37 -8.44 6.01
CA GLY A 55 19.69 -8.35 4.58
C GLY A 55 20.14 -6.97 4.07
N PRO A 56 20.20 -6.79 2.73
CA PRO A 56 20.89 -5.64 2.12
C PRO A 56 20.31 -4.28 2.52
N ALA A 57 18.99 -4.18 2.80
CA ALA A 57 18.37 -2.93 3.23
C ALA A 57 18.77 -2.51 4.67
N TRP A 58 19.44 -3.40 5.42
CA TRP A 58 19.84 -3.22 6.81
C TRP A 58 21.35 -3.00 6.99
N ALA A 59 22.15 -2.99 5.91
CA ALA A 59 23.61 -2.93 5.93
C ALA A 59 24.21 -1.71 6.67
N ASN A 60 23.47 -0.60 6.80
CA ASN A 60 23.95 0.64 7.47
C ASN A 60 23.74 0.63 9.00
N GLY A 61 23.94 -0.52 9.65
CA GLY A 61 23.76 -0.66 11.11
C GLY A 61 22.33 -0.42 11.59
N ARG A 62 21.32 -0.48 10.71
CA ARG A 62 19.92 -0.21 11.07
C ARG A 62 19.41 -1.16 12.14
N SER A 63 19.88 -2.41 12.11
CA SER A 63 19.50 -3.44 13.07
C SER A 63 20.15 -3.27 14.43
N GLN A 64 21.14 -2.39 14.57
CA GLN A 64 21.92 -2.14 15.78
C GLN A 64 21.64 -0.77 16.41
N ARG A 65 20.58 -0.08 15.96
CA ARG A 65 20.22 1.25 16.50
C ARG A 65 19.59 1.19 17.90
N GLY A 66 19.02 0.04 18.26
CA GLY A 66 18.40 -0.18 19.57
C GLY A 66 19.35 -0.88 20.54
N PRO A 67 18.94 -1.03 21.82
CA PRO A 67 19.71 -1.74 22.83
C PRO A 67 19.88 -3.23 22.48
N THR A 68 18.98 -3.78 21.67
CA THR A 68 18.99 -5.17 21.21
C THR A 68 18.98 -5.22 19.69
N GLN A 69 19.80 -6.09 19.11
CA GLN A 69 19.81 -6.31 17.67
C GLN A 69 18.54 -7.03 17.22
N ILE A 70 17.92 -6.57 16.13
CA ILE A 70 16.77 -7.26 15.55
C ILE A 70 17.27 -8.44 14.69
N PRO A 71 16.90 -9.69 15.03
CA PRO A 71 17.29 -10.86 14.26
C PRO A 71 16.50 -10.95 12.94
N GLY A 72 17.03 -11.71 11.98
CA GLY A 72 16.25 -12.10 10.79
C GLY A 72 17.09 -12.47 9.58
N PRO A 73 16.44 -13.04 8.54
CA PRO A 73 17.13 -13.64 7.41
C PRO A 73 17.83 -12.57 6.58
N ARG A 74 19.04 -12.90 6.11
CA ARG A 74 19.81 -12.02 5.22
C ARG A 74 19.22 -11.94 3.80
N GLY A 75 18.50 -12.98 3.39
CA GLY A 75 17.99 -13.11 2.02
C GLY A 75 19.12 -13.17 0.98
N ILE A 76 18.79 -12.97 -0.29
CA ILE A 76 19.75 -12.96 -1.41
C ILE A 76 20.40 -11.56 -1.51
N PRO A 77 21.69 -11.44 -1.87
CA PRO A 77 22.30 -10.14 -2.17
C PRO A 77 21.43 -9.32 -3.14
N LEU A 78 21.31 -8.01 -2.90
CA LEU A 78 20.49 -7.04 -3.67
C LEU A 78 18.96 -7.24 -3.65
N PHE A 79 18.46 -8.47 -3.57
CA PHE A 79 17.04 -8.79 -3.66
C PHE A 79 16.37 -9.05 -2.30
N GLY A 80 17.16 -9.32 -1.26
CA GLY A 80 16.64 -9.71 0.05
C GLY A 80 15.75 -10.95 -0.05
N SER A 81 14.56 -10.88 0.52
CA SER A 81 13.58 -11.97 0.57
C SER A 81 12.53 -11.92 -0.55
N ILE A 82 12.68 -11.08 -1.58
CA ILE A 82 11.67 -10.92 -2.66
C ILE A 82 11.28 -12.28 -3.26
N PHE A 83 12.24 -13.11 -3.64
CA PHE A 83 11.96 -14.39 -4.28
C PHE A 83 11.25 -15.38 -3.35
N SER A 84 11.61 -15.37 -2.06
CA SER A 84 10.92 -16.19 -1.05
C SER A 84 9.48 -15.73 -0.84
N LEU A 85 9.21 -14.42 -0.91
CA LEU A 85 7.88 -13.85 -0.75
C LEU A 85 7.03 -13.95 -2.02
N ALA A 86 7.65 -13.99 -3.20
CA ALA A 86 6.98 -14.18 -4.49
C ALA A 86 6.45 -15.61 -4.64
N GLN A 87 7.04 -16.59 -3.95
CA GLN A 87 6.59 -17.97 -3.96
C GLN A 87 5.45 -18.18 -2.95
N GLY A 88 4.22 -18.24 -3.46
CA GLY A 88 3.03 -18.56 -2.69
C GLY A 88 2.45 -17.37 -1.93
N LEU A 89 2.11 -17.57 -0.65
CA LEU A 89 1.43 -16.57 0.18
C LEU A 89 2.44 -15.89 1.12
N PRO A 90 2.73 -14.58 0.96
CA PRO A 90 3.77 -13.88 1.72
C PRO A 90 3.62 -14.03 3.24
N HIS A 91 2.40 -13.94 3.77
CA HIS A 91 2.13 -14.06 5.20
C HIS A 91 2.49 -15.46 5.75
N ARG A 92 2.29 -16.53 4.98
CA ARG A 92 2.68 -17.90 5.40
C ARG A 92 4.19 -18.07 5.37
N THR A 93 4.86 -17.51 4.38
CA THR A 93 6.32 -17.51 4.30
C THR A 93 6.94 -16.73 5.45
N LEU A 94 6.43 -15.53 5.75
CA LEU A 94 6.89 -14.72 6.88
C LEU A 94 6.70 -15.43 8.22
N ALA A 95 5.54 -16.08 8.44
CA ALA A 95 5.30 -16.85 9.66
C ALA A 95 6.28 -18.03 9.79
N LYS A 96 6.54 -18.77 8.70
CA LYS A 96 7.55 -19.85 8.73
C LYS A 96 8.95 -19.33 9.04
N LEU A 97 9.34 -18.21 8.43
CA LEU A 97 10.64 -17.58 8.64
C LEU A 97 10.80 -17.07 10.08
N SER A 98 9.78 -16.44 10.68
CA SER A 98 9.86 -15.95 12.05
C SER A 98 10.06 -17.10 13.05
N HIS A 99 9.36 -18.21 12.85
CA HIS A 99 9.52 -19.40 13.69
C HIS A 99 10.87 -20.09 13.49
N SER A 100 11.32 -20.28 12.24
CA SER A 100 12.57 -20.99 11.96
C SER A 100 13.81 -20.22 12.42
N ASN A 101 13.74 -18.89 12.49
CA ASN A 101 14.83 -18.03 12.95
C ASN A 101 14.72 -17.68 14.44
N HIS A 102 13.77 -18.27 15.19
CA HIS A 102 13.49 -17.92 16.59
C HIS A 102 13.30 -16.40 16.81
N ALA A 103 12.64 -15.75 15.84
CA ALA A 103 12.44 -14.30 15.75
C ALA A 103 10.94 -13.95 15.71
N THR A 104 10.14 -14.56 16.59
CA THR A 104 8.68 -14.38 16.60
C THR A 104 8.26 -13.03 17.16
N GLU A 105 8.99 -12.48 18.13
CA GLU A 105 8.73 -11.15 18.70
C GLU A 105 8.94 -10.05 17.65
N LEU A 106 10.11 -10.03 17.01
CA LEU A 106 10.44 -9.07 15.98
C LEU A 106 11.51 -9.64 15.03
N MET A 107 11.20 -9.69 13.74
CA MET A 107 12.11 -10.16 12.70
C MET A 107 12.34 -9.07 11.65
N ALA A 108 13.61 -8.73 11.42
CA ALA A 108 14.04 -7.83 10.35
C ALA A 108 14.27 -8.62 9.05
N PHE A 109 13.82 -8.07 7.93
CA PHE A 109 14.09 -8.62 6.61
C PHE A 109 14.11 -7.52 5.55
N SER A 110 14.62 -7.83 4.37
CA SER A 110 14.71 -6.89 3.24
C SER A 110 13.76 -7.33 2.13
N ILE A 111 13.00 -6.40 1.58
CA ILE A 111 12.28 -6.56 0.31
C ILE A 111 13.06 -5.72 -0.71
N GLY A 112 14.05 -6.32 -1.38
CA GLY A 112 15.00 -5.57 -2.19
C GLY A 112 15.78 -4.55 -1.35
N SER A 113 15.68 -3.28 -1.72
CA SER A 113 16.22 -2.12 -1.00
C SER A 113 15.31 -1.62 0.14
N THR A 114 14.09 -2.16 0.29
CA THR A 114 13.14 -1.74 1.34
C THR A 114 13.35 -2.54 2.63
N PRO A 115 13.68 -1.89 3.76
CA PRO A 115 13.74 -2.57 5.06
C PRO A 115 12.34 -2.77 5.61
N ALA A 116 12.06 -3.96 6.13
CA ALA A 116 10.79 -4.32 6.73
C ALA A 116 11.00 -5.11 8.03
N VAL A 117 10.05 -4.97 8.94
CA VAL A 117 9.97 -5.79 10.15
C VAL A 117 8.64 -6.52 10.19
N VAL A 118 8.62 -7.71 10.77
CA VAL A 118 7.39 -8.46 11.05
C VAL A 118 7.43 -8.94 12.50
N SER A 119 6.27 -8.88 13.15
CA SER A 119 6.05 -9.48 14.46
C SER A 119 4.97 -10.55 14.33
N SER A 120 5.18 -11.68 15.02
CA SER A 120 4.21 -12.76 15.19
C SER A 120 3.77 -12.90 16.65
N GLU A 121 4.10 -11.94 17.51
CA GLU A 121 3.82 -11.95 18.94
C GLU A 121 2.75 -10.88 19.29
N PRO A 122 1.69 -11.23 20.04
CA PRO A 122 0.59 -10.31 20.32
C PRO A 122 0.96 -9.04 21.11
N GLY A 123 1.88 -9.12 22.06
CA GLY A 123 2.37 -7.99 22.86
C GLY A 123 3.05 -6.92 22.00
N VAL A 124 4.01 -7.31 21.17
CA VAL A 124 4.70 -6.43 20.22
C VAL A 124 3.72 -5.90 19.17
N ALA A 125 2.79 -6.72 18.69
CA ALA A 125 1.74 -6.25 17.78
C ALA A 125 0.88 -5.14 18.43
N LYS A 126 0.53 -5.27 19.71
CA LYS A 126 -0.18 -4.24 20.46
C LYS A 126 0.64 -2.95 20.55
N GLU A 127 1.94 -3.02 20.84
CA GLU A 127 2.80 -1.85 20.88
C GLU A 127 2.86 -1.13 19.53
N ILE A 128 3.09 -1.87 18.43
CA ILE A 128 3.13 -1.31 17.07
C ILE A 128 1.79 -0.66 16.71
N LEU A 129 0.65 -1.30 17.01
CA LEU A 129 -0.67 -0.81 16.62
C LEU A 129 -1.17 0.37 17.47
N THR A 130 -0.66 0.53 18.69
CA THR A 130 -1.10 1.60 19.61
C THR A 130 -0.18 2.81 19.63
N HIS A 131 1.08 2.64 19.23
CA HIS A 131 2.06 3.71 19.31
C HIS A 131 1.95 4.69 18.11
N PRO A 132 1.89 6.02 18.34
CA PRO A 132 1.65 7.01 17.28
C PRO A 132 2.73 7.04 16.19
N ASN A 133 3.98 6.72 16.52
CA ASN A 133 5.08 6.64 15.54
C ASN A 133 4.88 5.57 14.44
N PHE A 134 3.94 4.63 14.60
CA PHE A 134 3.59 3.62 13.59
C PHE A 134 2.20 3.86 12.97
N ALA A 135 1.66 5.08 13.11
CA ALA A 135 0.37 5.45 12.52
C ALA A 135 0.43 5.54 10.99
N ASP A 136 1.59 5.88 10.42
CA ASP A 136 1.76 6.05 8.98
C ASP A 136 1.74 4.72 8.22
N ARG A 137 1.39 4.80 6.93
CA ARG A 137 1.36 3.67 6.00
C ARG A 137 2.28 3.96 4.81
N PRO A 138 3.30 3.13 4.56
CA PRO A 138 4.14 3.28 3.37
C PRO A 138 3.28 3.21 2.10
N LEU A 139 3.26 4.30 1.34
CA LEU A 139 2.46 4.40 0.12
C LEU A 139 3.17 3.71 -1.05
N LYS A 140 2.57 2.62 -1.55
CA LYS A 140 2.99 1.96 -2.79
C LYS A 140 2.77 2.85 -4.00
N ARG A 141 3.50 2.62 -5.10
CA ARG A 141 3.28 3.39 -6.34
C ARG A 141 1.88 3.17 -6.90
N SER A 142 1.40 1.93 -6.95
CA SER A 142 0.05 1.62 -7.43
C SER A 142 -1.03 2.33 -6.62
N ALA A 143 -0.88 2.40 -5.29
CA ALA A 143 -1.80 3.13 -4.43
C ALA A 143 -1.78 4.65 -4.74
N ARG A 144 -0.60 5.23 -5.01
CA ARG A 144 -0.49 6.64 -5.41
C ARG A 144 -1.17 6.91 -6.74
N GLU A 145 -0.91 6.07 -7.74
CA GLU A 145 -1.48 6.20 -9.08
C GLU A 145 -3.00 6.06 -9.06
N LEU A 146 -3.55 5.20 -8.19
CA LEU A 146 -4.99 5.05 -7.96
C LEU A 146 -5.61 6.16 -7.09
N MET A 147 -4.91 7.28 -6.88
CA MET A 147 -5.36 8.42 -6.05
C MET A 147 -5.48 8.14 -4.55
N PHE A 148 -5.08 6.96 -4.07
CA PHE A 148 -5.23 6.60 -2.66
C PHE A 148 -4.29 7.33 -1.70
N ALA A 149 -3.34 8.14 -2.20
CA ALA A 149 -2.47 8.97 -1.36
C ALA A 149 -3.26 9.91 -0.43
N ARG A 150 -4.48 10.30 -0.83
CA ARG A 150 -5.39 11.14 -0.04
C ARG A 150 -6.57 10.36 0.54
N ALA A 151 -6.73 9.08 0.18
CA ALA A 151 -7.74 8.22 0.76
C ALA A 151 -7.43 7.92 2.24
N ILE A 152 -8.48 7.69 3.03
CA ILE A 152 -8.37 7.42 4.48
C ILE A 152 -7.41 6.26 4.82
N GLY A 153 -7.24 5.29 3.91
CA GLY A 153 -6.41 4.11 4.11
C GLY A 153 -4.89 4.35 3.98
N PHE A 154 -4.47 5.41 3.27
CA PHE A 154 -3.03 5.69 3.04
C PHE A 154 -2.62 7.15 3.29
N ALA A 155 -3.56 8.05 3.63
CA ALA A 155 -3.22 9.41 4.00
C ALA A 155 -2.30 9.41 5.24
N PRO A 156 -1.24 10.25 5.27
CA PRO A 156 -0.32 10.32 6.39
C PRO A 156 -1.02 10.81 7.65
N SER A 157 -0.54 10.36 8.80
CA SER A 157 -1.04 10.77 10.11
C SER A 157 -0.91 12.29 10.27
N GLY A 158 -2.03 12.95 10.51
CA GLY A 158 -2.10 14.40 10.52
C GLY A 158 -3.50 14.91 10.80
N THR A 159 -3.69 16.23 10.71
CA THR A 159 -5.00 16.88 10.88
C THR A 159 -6.00 16.37 9.85
N TYR A 160 -5.60 16.29 8.58
CA TYR A 160 -6.42 15.76 7.48
C TYR A 160 -6.88 14.31 7.71
N TRP A 161 -5.97 13.40 8.04
CA TRP A 161 -6.33 12.00 8.31
C TRP A 161 -7.25 11.85 9.54
N ARG A 162 -7.00 12.62 10.60
CA ARG A 162 -7.88 12.65 11.79
C ARG A 162 -9.28 13.17 11.46
N MET A 163 -9.38 14.20 10.62
CA MET A 163 -10.65 14.74 10.12
C MET A 163 -11.41 13.67 9.33
N LEU A 164 -10.78 13.00 8.36
CA LEU A 164 -11.41 11.91 7.59
C LEU A 164 -11.90 10.77 8.50
N ARG A 165 -11.08 10.37 9.49
CA ARG A 165 -11.46 9.35 10.50
C ARG A 165 -12.67 9.78 11.32
N ARG A 166 -12.73 11.05 11.75
CA ARG A 166 -13.88 11.61 12.46
C ARG A 166 -15.14 11.56 11.60
N ILE A 167 -15.07 12.05 10.36
CA ILE A 167 -16.20 12.06 9.42
C ILE A 167 -16.71 10.63 9.19
N ALA A 168 -15.83 9.68 8.85
CA ALA A 168 -16.20 8.30 8.61
C ALA A 168 -16.80 7.63 9.86
N SER A 169 -16.20 7.83 11.04
CA SER A 169 -16.71 7.25 12.30
C SER A 169 -18.09 7.79 12.68
N THR A 170 -18.37 9.06 12.41
CA THR A 170 -19.60 9.74 12.80
C THR A 170 -20.73 9.47 11.81
N HIS A 171 -20.41 9.47 10.51
CA HIS A 171 -21.44 9.49 9.46
C HIS A 171 -21.57 8.19 8.68
N LEU A 172 -20.59 7.28 8.74
CA LEU A 172 -20.66 5.98 8.08
C LEU A 172 -20.75 4.83 9.08
N PHE A 173 -19.93 4.86 10.13
CA PHE A 173 -19.79 3.74 11.07
C PHE A 173 -20.49 3.95 12.42
N ALA A 174 -21.18 5.07 12.63
CA ALA A 174 -21.92 5.28 13.87
C ALA A 174 -23.07 4.25 14.00
N PRO A 175 -23.35 3.70 15.20
CA PRO A 175 -24.40 2.69 15.38
C PRO A 175 -25.77 3.09 14.82
N ARG A 176 -26.14 4.37 14.99
CA ARG A 176 -27.39 4.93 14.44
C ARG A 176 -27.42 4.89 12.91
N ARG A 177 -26.30 5.18 12.25
CA ARG A 177 -26.15 5.14 10.79
C ARG A 177 -26.17 3.71 10.27
N ILE A 178 -25.53 2.78 10.99
CA ILE A 178 -25.58 1.35 10.68
C ILE A 178 -27.02 0.84 10.77
N ALA A 179 -27.75 1.19 11.83
CA ALA A 179 -29.16 0.81 12.00
C ALA A 179 -30.06 1.38 10.89
N ALA A 180 -29.88 2.66 10.53
CA ALA A 180 -30.62 3.31 9.45
C ALA A 180 -30.51 2.58 8.09
N HIS A 181 -29.36 1.97 7.81
CA HIS A 181 -29.12 1.22 6.57
C HIS A 181 -29.48 -0.28 6.67
N GLU A 182 -30.16 -0.72 7.73
CA GLU A 182 -30.52 -2.13 7.94
C GLU A 182 -31.40 -2.69 6.83
N SER A 183 -32.42 -1.96 6.41
CA SER A 183 -33.37 -2.41 5.37
C SER A 183 -32.66 -2.72 4.05
N GLY A 184 -31.68 -1.89 3.65
CA GLY A 184 -30.85 -2.13 2.48
C GLY A 184 -30.05 -3.43 2.60
N ARG A 185 -29.42 -3.68 3.75
CA ARG A 185 -28.69 -4.93 3.99
C ARG A 185 -29.58 -6.16 3.99
N GLN A 186 -30.78 -6.06 4.56
CA GLN A 186 -31.77 -7.15 4.53
C GLN A 186 -32.19 -7.46 3.08
N PHE A 187 -32.41 -6.42 2.26
CA PHE A 187 -32.72 -6.58 0.84
C PHE A 187 -31.57 -7.20 0.03
N ASP A 188 -30.33 -6.78 0.27
CA ASP A 188 -29.15 -7.39 -0.37
C ASP A 188 -29.03 -8.88 0.01
N CYS A 189 -29.31 -9.20 1.28
CA CYS A 189 -29.30 -10.57 1.78
C CYS A 189 -30.38 -11.43 1.11
N SER A 190 -31.62 -10.96 1.02
CA SER A 190 -32.70 -11.70 0.35
C SER A 190 -32.39 -11.93 -1.13
N THR A 191 -31.85 -10.92 -1.81
CA THR A 191 -31.46 -11.03 -3.23
C THR A 191 -30.36 -12.07 -3.42
N MET A 192 -29.36 -12.06 -2.54
CA MET A 192 -28.26 -13.03 -2.54
C MET A 192 -28.77 -14.47 -2.31
N LEU A 193 -29.65 -14.67 -1.34
CA LEU A 193 -30.22 -15.98 -1.03
C LEU A 193 -31.07 -16.53 -2.18
N SER A 194 -31.88 -15.69 -2.82
CA SER A 194 -32.64 -16.06 -4.01
C SER A 194 -31.72 -16.46 -5.18
N GLY A 195 -30.63 -15.72 -5.39
CA GLY A 195 -29.61 -16.05 -6.40
C GLY A 195 -28.93 -17.40 -6.12
N ILE A 196 -28.56 -17.66 -4.86
CA ILE A 196 -27.99 -18.94 -4.41
C ILE A 196 -28.97 -20.10 -4.65
N GLN A 197 -30.24 -19.92 -4.30
CA GLN A 197 -31.27 -20.94 -4.48
C GLN A 197 -31.48 -21.26 -5.97
N SER A 198 -31.49 -20.24 -6.84
CA SER A 198 -31.62 -20.41 -8.28
C SER A 198 -30.42 -21.13 -8.91
N GLU A 199 -29.19 -20.81 -8.49
CA GLU A 199 -27.98 -21.49 -8.98
C GLU A 199 -27.96 -22.95 -8.52
N MET A 200 -28.35 -23.22 -7.27
CA MET A 200 -28.48 -24.58 -6.74
C MET A 200 -29.49 -25.39 -7.57
N ALA A 201 -30.66 -24.82 -7.83
CA ALA A 201 -31.72 -25.50 -8.58
C ALA A 201 -31.32 -25.79 -10.04
N SER A 202 -30.52 -24.93 -10.66
CA SER A 202 -30.13 -25.06 -12.08
C SER A 202 -28.86 -25.89 -12.29
N THR A 203 -27.90 -25.86 -11.36
CA THR A 203 -26.58 -26.46 -11.56
C THR A 203 -26.23 -27.55 -10.53
N GLY A 204 -27.02 -27.73 -9.47
CA GLY A 204 -26.78 -28.69 -8.39
C GLY A 204 -25.61 -28.32 -7.47
N SER A 205 -24.99 -27.16 -7.65
CA SER A 205 -23.92 -26.64 -6.80
C SER A 205 -23.93 -25.11 -6.80
N VAL A 206 -23.23 -24.46 -5.88
CA VAL A 206 -23.24 -22.98 -5.77
C VAL A 206 -21.83 -22.45 -5.58
N LYS A 207 -21.44 -21.48 -6.43
CA LYS A 207 -20.18 -20.73 -6.25
C LYS A 207 -20.41 -19.44 -5.46
N LEU A 208 -20.32 -19.52 -4.13
CA LEU A 208 -20.63 -18.40 -3.23
C LEU A 208 -19.90 -17.07 -3.49
N ARG A 209 -18.69 -17.11 -4.07
CA ARG A 209 -17.83 -15.91 -4.19
C ARG A 209 -18.53 -14.76 -4.92
N HIS A 210 -19.22 -15.03 -6.03
CA HIS A 210 -19.83 -13.96 -6.83
C HIS A 210 -21.09 -13.39 -6.16
N HIS A 211 -21.88 -14.22 -5.49
CA HIS A 211 -23.02 -13.81 -4.66
C HIS A 211 -22.60 -12.88 -3.53
N LEU A 212 -21.58 -13.28 -2.76
CA LEU A 212 -21.03 -12.47 -1.67
C LEU A 212 -20.43 -11.15 -2.16
N GLN A 213 -19.67 -11.19 -3.27
CA GLN A 213 -19.10 -9.98 -3.87
C GLN A 213 -20.20 -9.02 -4.36
N GLY A 214 -21.26 -9.56 -4.95
CA GLY A 214 -22.41 -8.77 -5.40
C GLY A 214 -23.13 -8.07 -4.24
N ALA A 215 -23.49 -8.84 -3.20
CA ALA A 215 -24.15 -8.30 -2.02
C ALA A 215 -23.30 -7.23 -1.31
N ALA A 216 -21.99 -7.48 -1.18
CA ALA A 216 -21.06 -6.51 -0.59
C ALA A 216 -20.96 -5.23 -1.42
N LEU A 217 -20.84 -5.35 -2.74
CA LEU A 217 -20.78 -4.20 -3.65
C LEU A 217 -22.06 -3.38 -3.58
N ASN A 218 -23.24 -4.00 -3.64
CA ASN A 218 -24.52 -3.29 -3.54
C ASN A 218 -24.72 -2.59 -2.19
N ASN A 219 -24.30 -3.21 -1.09
CA ASN A 219 -24.35 -2.59 0.22
C ASN A 219 -23.46 -1.34 0.27
N ILE A 220 -22.24 -1.41 -0.28
CA ILE A 220 -21.34 -0.25 -0.39
C ILE A 220 -21.95 0.81 -1.29
N MET A 221 -22.42 0.45 -2.48
CA MET A 221 -23.03 1.42 -3.42
C MET A 221 -24.25 2.11 -2.80
N GLY A 222 -25.09 1.39 -2.07
CA GLY A 222 -26.26 1.97 -1.42
C GLY A 222 -25.90 2.90 -0.26
N SER A 223 -24.95 2.51 0.59
CA SER A 223 -24.58 3.30 1.79
C SER A 223 -23.64 4.46 1.50
N VAL A 224 -22.75 4.31 0.51
CA VAL A 224 -21.75 5.32 0.16
C VAL A 224 -22.26 6.25 -0.93
N PHE A 225 -22.84 5.70 -2.00
CA PHE A 225 -23.18 6.45 -3.22
C PHE A 225 -24.68 6.65 -3.43
N GLY A 226 -25.53 6.17 -2.52
CA GLY A 226 -26.99 6.25 -2.67
C GLY A 226 -27.56 5.43 -3.84
N LYS A 227 -26.73 4.65 -4.55
CA LYS A 227 -27.11 3.89 -5.75
C LYS A 227 -27.15 2.39 -5.46
N ARG A 228 -28.15 1.69 -5.98
CA ARG A 228 -28.28 0.24 -5.82
C ARG A 228 -28.55 -0.39 -7.18
N TYR A 229 -27.83 -1.46 -7.50
CA TYR A 229 -27.96 -2.14 -8.78
C TYR A 229 -28.71 -3.45 -8.58
N ASN A 230 -29.67 -3.75 -9.47
CA ASN A 230 -30.25 -5.07 -9.49
C ASN A 230 -29.25 -6.04 -10.15
N LEU A 231 -28.60 -6.89 -9.35
CA LEU A 231 -27.56 -7.80 -9.83
C LEU A 231 -28.12 -9.05 -10.49
N SER A 232 -29.43 -9.31 -10.39
CA SER A 232 -30.09 -10.41 -11.12
C SER A 232 -30.40 -10.05 -12.57
N GLU A 233 -30.44 -8.74 -12.89
CA GLU A 233 -30.64 -8.25 -14.25
C GLU A 233 -29.29 -7.92 -14.88
N GLN A 234 -29.15 -8.15 -16.19
CA GLN A 234 -27.96 -7.76 -16.95
C GLN A 234 -27.92 -6.24 -17.08
N ASN A 235 -27.52 -5.57 -16.00
CA ASN A 235 -27.27 -4.14 -15.99
C ASN A 235 -25.82 -3.89 -16.42
N ALA A 236 -25.64 -3.28 -17.59
CA ALA A 236 -24.33 -2.99 -18.15
C ALA A 236 -23.47 -2.14 -17.22
N ASP A 237 -24.06 -1.14 -16.55
CA ASP A 237 -23.35 -0.24 -15.63
C ASP A 237 -22.85 -1.00 -14.39
N ALA A 238 -23.65 -1.94 -13.88
CA ALA A 238 -23.27 -2.77 -12.74
C ALA A 238 -22.08 -3.68 -13.07
N GLU A 239 -22.00 -4.21 -14.30
CA GLU A 239 -20.88 -5.04 -14.71
C GLU A 239 -19.60 -4.22 -14.94
N VAL A 240 -19.74 -3.03 -15.54
CA VAL A 240 -18.63 -2.07 -15.67
C VAL A 240 -18.08 -1.69 -14.29
N LEU A 241 -18.95 -1.39 -13.32
CA LEU A 241 -18.55 -1.13 -11.94
C LEU A 241 -17.81 -2.32 -11.30
N LYS A 242 -18.37 -3.53 -11.40
CA LYS A 242 -17.71 -4.74 -10.88
C LYS A 242 -16.33 -4.95 -11.49
N GLN A 243 -16.19 -4.71 -12.79
CA GLN A 243 -14.91 -4.82 -13.48
C GLN A 243 -13.91 -3.80 -12.96
N MET A 244 -14.31 -2.52 -12.81
CA MET A 244 -13.44 -1.47 -12.26
C MET A 244 -12.98 -1.80 -10.84
N VAL A 245 -13.90 -2.24 -9.97
CA VAL A 245 -13.58 -2.61 -8.57
C VAL A 245 -12.61 -3.80 -8.54
N ARG A 246 -12.87 -4.85 -9.33
CA ARG A 246 -11.97 -6.02 -9.43
C ARG A 246 -10.58 -5.61 -9.93
N GLU A 247 -10.53 -4.73 -10.93
CA GLU A 247 -9.27 -4.23 -11.48
C GLU A 247 -8.51 -3.39 -10.44
N GLY A 248 -9.20 -2.50 -9.72
CA GLY A 248 -8.63 -1.70 -8.64
C GLY A 248 -7.99 -2.56 -7.54
N PHE A 249 -8.71 -3.58 -7.05
CA PHE A 249 -8.15 -4.53 -6.08
C PHE A 249 -6.97 -5.33 -6.64
N SER A 250 -7.02 -5.72 -7.91
CA SER A 250 -5.91 -6.40 -8.59
C SER A 250 -4.66 -5.51 -8.65
N LEU A 251 -4.80 -4.23 -8.97
CA LEU A 251 -3.70 -3.27 -9.06
C LEU A 251 -3.13 -2.91 -7.68
N LEU A 252 -4.00 -2.73 -6.69
CA LEU A 252 -3.58 -2.44 -5.31
C LEU A 252 -2.80 -3.61 -4.68
N GLY A 253 -3.21 -4.84 -5.02
CA GLY A 253 -2.56 -6.07 -4.58
C GLY A 253 -1.34 -6.48 -5.39
N ALA A 254 -1.11 -5.87 -6.56
CA ALA A 254 0.01 -6.22 -7.44
C ALA A 254 1.35 -5.90 -6.78
N PHE A 255 2.32 -6.79 -6.97
CA PHE A 255 3.70 -6.56 -6.55
C PHE A 255 4.44 -5.80 -7.64
N ASN A 256 4.94 -4.60 -7.33
CA ASN A 256 5.75 -3.81 -8.24
C ASN A 256 7.23 -3.91 -7.86
N TRP A 257 8.04 -4.48 -8.75
CA TRP A 257 9.48 -4.63 -8.55
C TRP A 257 10.19 -3.29 -8.36
N SER A 258 9.75 -2.25 -9.08
CA SER A 258 10.35 -0.92 -9.03
C SER A 258 10.09 -0.17 -7.72
N ASP A 259 9.16 -0.64 -6.87
CA ASP A 259 8.93 -0.08 -5.53
C ASP A 259 10.00 -0.56 -4.53
N HIS A 260 10.63 -1.69 -4.83
CA HIS A 260 11.56 -2.37 -3.94
C HIS A 260 13.00 -2.41 -4.47
N LEU A 261 13.21 -2.37 -5.78
CA LEU A 261 14.53 -2.39 -6.40
C LEU A 261 14.88 -1.00 -6.95
N THR A 262 15.56 -0.19 -6.14
CA THR A 262 15.92 1.20 -6.49
C THR A 262 16.88 1.32 -7.67
N TRP A 263 17.63 0.26 -7.98
CA TRP A 263 18.55 0.19 -9.12
C TRP A 263 17.86 -0.24 -10.42
N LEU A 264 16.65 -0.79 -10.33
CA LEU A 264 15.90 -1.21 -11.51
C LEU A 264 15.25 0.03 -12.15
N PRO A 265 15.33 0.20 -13.48
CA PRO A 265 14.69 1.32 -14.14
C PRO A 265 13.21 1.38 -13.80
N LYS A 266 12.69 2.58 -13.51
CA LYS A 266 11.28 2.78 -13.16
C LYS A 266 10.29 2.29 -14.22
N MET A 267 10.76 2.12 -15.46
CA MET A 267 10.02 1.62 -16.61
C MET A 267 9.86 0.08 -16.63
N PHE A 268 10.56 -0.64 -15.75
CA PHE A 268 10.41 -2.09 -15.64
C PHE A 268 9.14 -2.44 -14.86
N ASP A 269 8.03 -2.54 -15.59
CA ASP A 269 6.71 -2.87 -15.07
C ASP A 269 6.13 -4.09 -15.81
N PRO A 270 6.53 -5.32 -15.45
CA PRO A 270 6.09 -6.54 -16.15
C PRO A 270 4.57 -6.76 -16.05
N SER A 271 3.93 -6.23 -15.00
CA SER A 271 2.48 -6.35 -14.78
C SER A 271 1.69 -5.17 -15.36
N ARG A 272 2.37 -4.20 -15.98
CA ARG A 272 1.78 -2.99 -16.58
C ARG A 272 0.84 -2.25 -15.61
N VAL A 273 1.18 -2.26 -14.33
CA VAL A 273 0.45 -1.59 -13.25
C VAL A 273 0.24 -0.12 -13.57
N GLU A 274 1.29 0.60 -13.98
CA GLU A 274 1.21 2.05 -14.23
C GLU A 274 0.23 2.36 -15.36
N LYS A 275 0.34 1.65 -16.48
CA LYS A 275 -0.58 1.78 -17.61
C LYS A 275 -2.02 1.46 -17.20
N ARG A 276 -2.24 0.36 -16.50
CA ARG A 276 -3.58 -0.06 -16.07
C ARG A 276 -4.20 0.92 -15.06
N CYS A 277 -3.39 1.51 -14.17
CA CYS A 277 -3.81 2.61 -13.32
C CYS A 277 -4.24 3.81 -14.17
N ALA A 278 -3.42 4.22 -15.15
CA ALA A 278 -3.73 5.34 -16.05
C ALA A 278 -5.01 5.11 -16.88
N ASP A 279 -5.32 3.86 -17.24
CA ASP A 279 -6.55 3.48 -17.94
C ASP A 279 -7.76 3.40 -16.98
N LEU A 280 -7.56 3.07 -15.71
CA LEU A 280 -8.64 2.91 -14.70
C LEU A 280 -9.06 4.24 -14.08
N VAL A 281 -8.11 5.10 -13.71
CA VAL A 281 -8.37 6.36 -12.99
C VAL A 281 -9.38 7.27 -13.70
N PRO A 282 -9.32 7.50 -15.02
CA PRO A 282 -10.31 8.33 -15.71
C PRO A 282 -11.72 7.73 -15.66
N ARG A 283 -11.84 6.39 -15.77
CA ARG A 283 -13.15 5.71 -15.70
C ARG A 283 -13.77 5.86 -14.31
N VAL A 284 -12.96 5.72 -13.26
CA VAL A 284 -13.36 5.94 -11.87
C VAL A 284 -13.79 7.38 -11.65
N ARG A 285 -12.97 8.36 -12.07
CA ARG A 285 -13.29 9.79 -11.94
C ARG A 285 -14.62 10.11 -12.61
N ASN A 286 -14.81 9.65 -13.85
CA ASN A 286 -16.05 9.88 -14.58
C ASN A 286 -17.27 9.31 -13.85
N LEU A 287 -17.18 8.07 -13.35
CA LEU A 287 -18.26 7.45 -12.59
C LEU A 287 -18.59 8.25 -11.31
N VAL A 288 -17.57 8.58 -10.51
CA VAL A 288 -17.77 9.24 -9.22
C VAL A 288 -18.24 10.67 -9.40
N SER A 289 -17.66 11.44 -10.34
CA SER A 289 -18.11 12.81 -10.65
C SER A 289 -19.56 12.82 -11.15
N GLN A 290 -19.96 11.87 -11.99
CA GLN A 290 -21.37 11.75 -12.42
C GLN A 290 -22.30 11.56 -11.22
N ILE A 291 -21.94 10.70 -10.27
CA ILE A 291 -22.74 10.48 -9.05
C ILE A 291 -22.77 11.76 -8.20
N ILE A 292 -21.63 12.43 -8.00
CA ILE A 292 -21.56 13.69 -7.25
C ILE A 292 -22.47 14.75 -7.89
N ASP A 293 -22.44 14.90 -9.21
CA ASP A 293 -23.24 15.89 -9.93
C ASP A 293 -24.74 15.58 -9.87
N GLU A 294 -25.13 14.30 -9.89
CA GLU A 294 -26.52 13.88 -9.67
C GLU A 294 -27.02 14.29 -8.28
N HIS A 295 -26.21 14.09 -7.23
CA HIS A 295 -26.55 14.52 -5.87
C HIS A 295 -26.64 16.05 -5.78
N ARG A 296 -25.68 16.79 -6.36
CA ARG A 296 -25.73 18.28 -6.43
C ARG A 296 -27.01 18.79 -7.10
N LYS A 297 -27.44 18.16 -8.19
CA LYS A 297 -28.69 18.52 -8.90
C LYS A 297 -29.93 18.21 -8.06
N SER A 298 -29.96 17.05 -7.40
CA SER A 298 -31.07 16.67 -6.52
C SER A 298 -31.24 17.61 -5.32
N LEU A 299 -30.17 18.28 -4.89
CA LEU A 299 -30.20 19.22 -3.77
C LEU A 299 -30.78 20.59 -4.14
N GLY A 300 -30.88 20.92 -5.43
CA GLY A 300 -31.40 22.22 -5.90
C GLY A 300 -30.67 23.44 -5.32
N GLY A 301 -29.43 23.26 -4.84
CA GLY A 301 -28.64 24.30 -4.17
C GLY A 301 -28.98 24.55 -2.69
N CYS A 302 -29.89 23.77 -2.09
CA CYS A 302 -30.21 23.86 -0.66
C CYS A 302 -29.52 22.73 0.13
N PRO A 303 -28.99 22.99 1.34
CA PRO A 303 -28.47 21.93 2.20
C PRO A 303 -29.60 20.96 2.56
N ARG A 304 -29.45 19.67 2.26
CA ARG A 304 -30.38 18.65 2.75
C ARG A 304 -30.26 18.62 4.28
N GLN A 305 -31.40 18.57 4.99
CA GLN A 305 -31.37 18.01 6.33
C GLN A 305 -30.94 16.55 6.19
N LEU A 306 -29.70 16.26 6.57
CA LEU A 306 -29.16 14.90 6.59
C LEU A 306 -29.96 14.07 7.58
N GLY A 307 -30.95 13.34 7.06
CA GLY A 307 -31.57 12.27 7.80
C GLY A 307 -30.58 11.14 8.03
N ASP A 308 -30.88 10.27 8.99
CA ASP A 308 -30.03 9.12 9.29
C ASP A 308 -29.86 8.15 8.10
N ASN A 309 -30.76 8.22 7.11
CA ASN A 309 -30.76 7.44 5.87
C ASN A 309 -29.99 8.09 4.71
N GLY A 310 -29.43 9.29 4.86
CA GLY A 310 -28.60 9.89 3.81
C GLY A 310 -27.35 9.06 3.55
N ASP A 311 -26.89 8.97 2.31
CA ASP A 311 -25.65 8.28 1.96
C ASP A 311 -24.41 9.12 2.31
N PHE A 312 -23.22 8.57 2.04
CA PHE A 312 -21.97 9.24 2.36
C PHE A 312 -21.61 10.38 1.39
N VAL A 313 -22.07 10.36 0.14
CA VAL A 313 -21.87 11.47 -0.81
C VAL A 313 -22.63 12.71 -0.30
N ASP A 314 -23.87 12.54 0.15
CA ASP A 314 -24.67 13.61 0.78
C ASP A 314 -23.93 14.21 2.00
N VAL A 315 -23.28 13.37 2.82
CA VAL A 315 -22.47 13.81 3.95
C VAL A 315 -21.29 14.65 3.48
N LEU A 316 -20.49 14.15 2.53
CA LEU A 316 -19.30 14.86 2.04
C LEU A 316 -19.66 16.20 1.40
N LEU A 317 -20.80 16.27 0.69
CA LEU A 317 -21.30 17.52 0.09
C LEU A 317 -21.79 18.54 1.12
N SER A 318 -22.22 18.08 2.30
CA SER A 318 -22.67 18.95 3.39
C SER A 318 -21.55 19.53 4.25
N LEU A 319 -20.30 19.08 4.06
CA LEU A 319 -19.17 19.55 4.85
C LEU A 319 -18.85 21.01 4.50
N GLU A 320 -18.68 21.82 5.54
CA GLU A 320 -18.40 23.25 5.43
C GLU A 320 -17.10 23.64 6.16
N GLY A 321 -16.62 24.85 5.92
CA GLY A 321 -15.44 25.40 6.60
C GLY A 321 -14.17 24.58 6.37
N GLU A 322 -13.45 24.29 7.44
CA GLU A 322 -12.19 23.54 7.42
C GLU A 322 -12.36 22.05 7.06
N GLU A 323 -13.59 21.52 7.09
CA GLU A 323 -13.88 20.13 6.73
C GLU A 323 -14.24 19.94 5.26
N LYS A 324 -14.42 21.04 4.53
CA LYS A 324 -14.83 21.00 3.13
C LYS A 324 -13.74 20.37 2.26
N LEU A 325 -14.11 19.27 1.61
CA LEU A 325 -13.24 18.59 0.64
C LEU A 325 -13.42 19.21 -0.75
N ASN A 326 -12.33 19.28 -1.52
CA ASN A 326 -12.43 19.52 -2.95
C ASN A 326 -12.91 18.25 -3.67
N GLU A 327 -13.29 18.38 -4.94
CA GLU A 327 -13.85 17.25 -5.69
C GLU A 327 -12.85 16.10 -5.86
N ASP A 328 -11.56 16.40 -6.10
CA ASP A 328 -10.51 15.38 -6.21
C ASP A 328 -10.35 14.57 -4.91
N ASP A 329 -10.40 15.21 -3.75
CA ASP A 329 -10.34 14.55 -2.45
C ASP A 329 -11.59 13.73 -2.19
N MET A 330 -12.78 14.24 -2.56
CA MET A 330 -14.01 13.46 -2.48
C MET A 330 -13.92 12.20 -3.33
N ILE A 331 -13.46 12.31 -4.58
CA ILE A 331 -13.28 11.16 -5.48
C ILE A 331 -12.29 10.16 -4.87
N ALA A 332 -11.16 10.63 -4.35
CA ALA A 332 -10.16 9.78 -3.71
C ALA A 332 -10.67 9.10 -2.43
N VAL A 333 -11.58 9.72 -1.69
CA VAL A 333 -12.18 9.16 -0.47
C VAL A 333 -13.30 8.16 -0.78
N LEU A 334 -14.04 8.37 -1.88
CA LEU A 334 -15.17 7.53 -2.30
C LEU A 334 -14.72 6.28 -3.08
N TRP A 335 -13.61 6.36 -3.80
CA TRP A 335 -12.99 5.23 -4.53
C TRP A 335 -12.27 4.26 -3.60
#